data_AF-A0A842V534-F1
#
_entry.id   AF-A0A842V534-F1
#
_cell.length_a   1.000
_cell.length_b   1.000
_cell.length_c   1.000
_cell.angle_alpha   90.00
_cell.angle_beta   90.00
_cell.angle_gamma   90.00
#
_symmetry.space_group_name_H-M   'P 1'
#
loop_
_entity.id
_entity.type
_entity.pdbx_description
1 polymer ?
#
loop_
_entity_poly.entity_id
_entity_poly.type
_entity_poly.pdbx_seq_one_letter_code
_entity_poly.pdbx_strand_id
1 'polypeptide(L)'
;MKRCAGNKSRKAQIPSTVFIYALAAIIIAFILIFGYSAIGKLGSTASKTETAKFKTDIKNLIIEDTSYGKSDYITINIPMGYSELCFIATEDPDDSEFVQSDTTDKYPLAYDVAESPNNVFLADDEGNIDPFLVEDFSIEGDKTDICIPAQSGQLKFRIEGKGDHALIIPVN
;
A
#
# COMPACT_ATOMS: atom_id res chain seq x y z
N MET A 1 94.12 -7.60 13.54
CA MET A 1 92.91 -8.37 13.87
C MET A 1 91.67 -7.55 13.48
N LYS A 2 90.93 -7.95 12.43
CA LYS A 2 89.67 -7.30 11.99
C LYS A 2 88.49 -8.17 12.45
N ARG A 3 87.54 -7.62 13.21
CA ARG A 3 86.28 -8.29 13.57
C ARG A 3 85.17 -7.82 12.63
N CYS A 4 84.52 -8.76 11.96
CA CYS A 4 83.38 -8.52 11.09
C CYS A 4 82.15 -8.15 11.93
N ALA A 5 81.57 -6.98 11.67
CA ALA A 5 80.28 -6.57 12.22
C ALA A 5 79.16 -7.27 11.42
N GLY A 6 78.43 -8.17 12.09
CA GLY A 6 77.24 -8.80 11.53
C GLY A 6 76.09 -7.78 11.43
N ASN A 7 75.70 -7.45 10.21
CA ASN A 7 74.56 -6.59 9.93
C ASN A 7 73.26 -7.42 10.13
N LYS A 8 72.56 -7.21 11.26
CA LYS A 8 71.24 -7.80 11.51
C LYS A 8 70.22 -7.14 10.59
N SER A 9 69.79 -7.85 9.56
CA SER A 9 68.67 -7.45 8.72
C SER A 9 67.37 -7.39 9.54
N ARG A 10 66.95 -6.20 9.97
CA ARG A 10 65.53 -5.93 10.27
C ARG A 10 64.81 -5.87 8.93
N LYS A 11 64.27 -6.99 8.47
CA LYS A 11 63.43 -7.03 7.27
C LYS A 11 62.03 -7.52 7.63
N ALA A 12 61.06 -6.71 7.22
CA ALA A 12 59.69 -7.09 6.88
C ALA A 12 58.79 -7.61 8.02
N GLN A 13 58.52 -6.78 9.03
CA GLN A 13 57.16 -6.74 9.56
C GLN A 13 56.41 -5.70 8.73
N ILE A 14 55.72 -6.15 7.68
CA ILE A 14 54.60 -5.38 7.13
C ILE A 14 53.70 -5.11 8.34
N PRO A 15 53.31 -3.85 8.63
CA PRO A 15 52.46 -3.57 9.79
C PRO A 15 51.15 -4.32 9.60
N SER A 16 51.00 -5.45 10.29
CA SER A 16 49.85 -6.37 10.19
C SER A 16 48.53 -5.65 10.46
N THR A 17 48.61 -4.52 11.15
CA THR A 17 47.51 -3.58 11.39
C THR A 17 46.87 -3.08 10.10
N VAL A 18 47.64 -2.68 9.09
CA VAL A 18 47.10 -2.11 7.84
C VAL A 18 46.27 -3.15 7.07
N PHE A 19 46.74 -4.39 7.03
CA PHE A 19 46.03 -5.48 6.37
C PHE A 19 44.71 -5.83 7.09
N ILE A 20 44.70 -5.83 8.42
CA ILE A 20 43.50 -6.08 9.22
C ILE A 20 42.45 -4.99 9.00
N TYR A 21 42.85 -3.71 8.96
CA TYR A 21 41.92 -2.62 8.67
C TYR A 21 41.34 -2.68 7.25
N ALA A 22 42.15 -3.07 6.27
CA ALA A 22 41.67 -3.27 4.90
C ALA A 22 40.63 -4.40 4.82
N LEU A 23 40.90 -5.53 5.48
CA LEU A 23 39.97 -6.66 5.53
C LEU A 23 38.66 -6.28 6.26
N ALA A 24 38.76 -5.58 7.38
CA ALA A 24 37.60 -5.10 8.13
C ALA A 24 36.73 -4.14 7.29
N ALA A 25 37.35 -3.22 6.54
CA ALA A 25 36.64 -2.31 5.65
C ALA A 25 35.87 -3.05 4.54
N ILE A 26 36.47 -4.10 3.97
CA ILE A 26 35.82 -4.96 2.96
C ILE A 26 34.61 -5.69 3.58
N ILE A 27 34.75 -6.24 4.78
CA ILE A 27 33.65 -6.92 5.48
C ILE A 27 32.51 -5.94 5.75
N ILE A 28 32.81 -4.74 6.24
CA ILE A 28 31.80 -3.69 6.47
C ILE A 28 31.10 -3.30 5.16
N ALA A 29 31.85 -3.13 4.06
CA ALA A 29 31.27 -2.83 2.76
C ALA A 29 30.29 -3.91 2.30
N PHE A 30 30.66 -5.19 2.47
CA PHE A 30 29.74 -6.30 2.16
C PHE A 30 28.50 -6.30 3.05
N ILE A 31 28.65 -6.09 4.36
CA ILE A 31 27.51 -6.01 5.29
C ILE A 31 26.56 -4.87 4.88
N LEU A 32 27.09 -3.71 4.49
CA LEU A 32 26.28 -2.58 4.06
C LEU A 32 25.53 -2.86 2.75
N ILE A 33 26.20 -3.44 1.74
CA ILE A 33 25.57 -3.78 0.45
C ILE A 33 24.44 -4.80 0.65
N PHE A 34 24.73 -5.90 1.34
CA PHE A 34 23.74 -6.95 1.55
C PHE A 34 22.64 -6.53 2.53
N GLY A 35 23.00 -5.85 3.62
CA GLY A 35 22.07 -5.36 4.63
C GLY A 35 21.08 -4.34 4.06
N TYR A 36 21.54 -3.38 3.27
CA TYR A 36 20.66 -2.38 2.66
C TYR A 36 19.68 -2.99 1.65
N SER A 37 20.14 -3.94 0.83
CA SER A 37 19.30 -4.60 -0.17
C SER A 37 18.18 -5.46 0.46
N ALA A 38 18.39 -6.01 1.64
CA ALA A 38 17.38 -6.79 2.36
C ALA A 38 16.26 -5.90 2.91
N ILE A 39 16.59 -4.70 3.41
CA ILE A 39 15.62 -3.77 3.99
C ILE A 39 14.61 -3.29 2.93
N GLY A 40 15.07 -2.96 1.71
CA GLY A 40 14.18 -2.50 0.64
C GLY A 40 13.16 -3.56 0.19
N LYS A 41 13.57 -4.84 0.14
CA LYS A 41 12.68 -5.94 -0.26
C LYS A 41 11.61 -6.26 0.79
N LEU A 42 11.95 -6.11 2.07
CA LEU A 42 11.00 -6.31 3.17
C LEU A 42 9.88 -5.26 3.15
N GLY A 43 10.21 -3.99 2.87
CA GLY A 43 9.20 -2.92 2.74
C GLY A 43 8.17 -3.18 1.63
N SER A 44 8.64 -3.56 0.44
CA SER A 44 7.75 -3.81 -0.70
C SER A 44 6.83 -5.04 -0.52
N THR A 45 7.32 -6.10 0.15
CA THR A 45 6.52 -7.31 0.41
C THR A 45 5.48 -7.07 1.51
N ALA A 46 5.83 -6.28 2.52
CA ALA A 46 4.91 -5.89 3.58
C ALA A 46 3.72 -5.08 3.02
N SER A 47 3.98 -4.10 2.15
CA SER A 47 2.94 -3.26 1.53
C SER A 47 1.95 -4.07 0.66
N LYS A 48 2.45 -5.05 -0.12
CA LYS A 48 1.56 -5.94 -0.92
C LYS A 48 0.66 -6.81 -0.04
N THR A 49 1.20 -7.32 1.06
CA THR A 49 0.44 -8.15 2.00
C THR A 49 -0.61 -7.33 2.74
N GLU A 50 -0.27 -6.10 3.13
CA GLU A 50 -1.17 -5.14 3.76
C GLU A 50 -2.33 -4.76 2.83
N THR A 51 -2.04 -4.50 1.54
CA THR A 51 -3.07 -4.19 0.53
C THR A 51 -4.01 -5.36 0.32
N ALA A 52 -3.49 -6.58 0.18
CA ALA A 52 -4.33 -7.77 0.03
C ALA A 52 -5.23 -8.02 1.25
N LYS A 53 -4.68 -7.81 2.46
CA LYS A 53 -5.44 -7.90 3.70
C LYS A 53 -6.53 -6.85 3.75
N PHE A 54 -6.21 -5.59 3.45
CA PHE A 54 -7.17 -4.49 3.41
C PHE A 54 -8.34 -4.79 2.46
N LYS A 55 -8.05 -5.24 1.23
CA LYS A 55 -9.10 -5.64 0.27
C LYS A 55 -10.01 -6.74 0.82
N THR A 56 -9.44 -7.70 1.55
CA THR A 56 -10.19 -8.79 2.20
C THR A 56 -11.04 -8.26 3.36
N ASP A 57 -10.48 -7.38 4.17
CA ASP A 57 -11.17 -6.78 5.32
C ASP A 57 -12.37 -5.94 4.85
N ILE A 58 -12.23 -5.14 3.79
CA ILE A 58 -13.36 -4.38 3.19
C ILE A 58 -14.46 -5.30 2.67
N LYS A 59 -14.11 -6.36 1.93
CA LYS A 59 -15.08 -7.35 1.44
C LYS A 59 -15.85 -7.98 2.60
N ASN A 60 -15.12 -8.40 3.64
CA ASN A 60 -15.73 -9.05 4.81
C ASN A 60 -16.63 -8.09 5.59
N LEU A 61 -16.20 -6.84 5.79
CA LEU A 61 -17.02 -5.83 6.47
C LEU A 61 -18.36 -5.62 5.76
N ILE A 62 -18.33 -5.49 4.44
CA ILE A 62 -19.55 -5.28 3.66
C ILE A 62 -20.48 -6.50 3.70
N ILE A 63 -19.93 -7.72 3.61
CA ILE A 63 -20.70 -8.97 3.71
C ILE A 63 -21.29 -9.16 5.12
N GLU A 64 -20.50 -8.94 6.17
CA GLU A 64 -20.92 -9.14 7.57
C GLU A 64 -21.95 -8.10 8.04
N ASP A 65 -21.91 -6.90 7.46
CA ASP A 65 -22.80 -5.79 7.80
C ASP A 65 -24.09 -5.75 6.97
N THR A 66 -24.35 -6.74 6.12
CA THR A 66 -25.63 -6.85 5.38
C THR A 66 -26.85 -7.04 6.27
N SER A 67 -26.68 -7.41 7.55
CA SER A 67 -27.79 -7.63 8.49
C SER A 67 -28.67 -6.37 8.66
N TYR A 68 -29.96 -6.50 8.34
CA TYR A 68 -30.90 -5.37 8.35
C TYR A 68 -30.88 -4.57 9.66
N GLY A 69 -30.66 -3.27 9.55
CA GLY A 69 -30.70 -2.32 10.68
C GLY A 69 -29.43 -2.29 11.53
N LYS A 70 -28.39 -3.06 11.19
CA LYS A 70 -27.06 -2.89 11.75
C LYS A 70 -26.43 -1.65 11.13
N SER A 71 -25.93 -0.73 11.95
CA SER A 71 -25.20 0.44 11.46
C SER A 71 -23.96 0.64 12.30
N ASP A 72 -22.80 0.59 11.67
CA ASP A 72 -21.51 0.67 12.33
C ASP A 72 -20.61 1.74 11.68
N TYR A 73 -19.86 2.43 12.53
CA TYR A 73 -18.83 3.37 12.10
C TYR A 73 -17.52 2.61 11.91
N ILE A 74 -17.08 2.52 10.67
CA ILE A 74 -15.86 1.83 10.29
C ILE A 74 -14.71 2.82 10.31
N THR A 75 -13.64 2.45 11.03
CA THR A 75 -12.35 3.13 10.96
C THR A 75 -11.29 2.10 10.63
N ILE A 76 -10.72 2.17 9.44
CA ILE A 76 -9.73 1.23 8.94
C ILE A 76 -8.50 1.98 8.43
N ASN A 77 -7.31 1.44 8.68
CA ASN A 77 -6.07 2.02 8.17
C ASN A 77 -5.96 1.71 6.68
N ILE A 78 -5.69 2.73 5.88
CA ILE A 78 -5.43 2.56 4.44
C ILE A 78 -4.00 2.03 4.24
N PRO A 79 -3.74 1.13 3.29
CA PRO A 79 -2.38 0.67 3.00
C PRO A 79 -1.49 1.83 2.55
N MET A 80 -0.21 1.77 2.90
CA MET A 80 0.74 2.79 2.47
C MET A 80 0.79 2.91 0.95
N GLY A 81 0.76 4.14 0.46
CA GLY A 81 0.80 4.46 -0.96
C GLY A 81 -0.55 4.85 -1.55
N TYR A 82 -1.65 4.63 -0.83
CA TYR A 82 -2.98 5.09 -1.26
C TYR A 82 -3.50 6.21 -0.34
N SER A 83 -4.30 7.09 -0.91
CA SER A 83 -4.91 8.23 -0.23
C SER A 83 -6.43 8.14 -0.17
N GLU A 84 -7.08 7.38 -1.05
CA GLU A 84 -8.54 7.30 -1.12
C GLU A 84 -9.04 5.89 -1.43
N LEU A 85 -10.27 5.60 -1.01
CA LEU A 85 -11.03 4.40 -1.38
C LEU A 85 -12.30 4.83 -2.10
N CYS A 86 -12.46 4.39 -3.35
CA CYS A 86 -13.60 4.75 -4.18
C CYS A 86 -14.50 3.56 -4.45
N PHE A 87 -15.81 3.78 -4.38
CA PHE A 87 -16.87 2.82 -4.66
C PHE A 87 -17.65 3.29 -5.88
N ILE A 88 -17.99 2.35 -6.75
CA ILE A 88 -18.80 2.55 -7.96
C ILE A 88 -20.03 1.65 -7.81
N ALA A 89 -21.21 2.25 -7.73
CA ALA A 89 -22.49 1.54 -7.61
C ALA A 89 -23.29 1.54 -8.93
N THR A 90 -22.75 2.09 -10.02
CA THR A 90 -23.45 2.06 -11.31
C THR A 90 -23.51 0.64 -11.89
N GLU A 91 -24.70 0.25 -12.37
CA GLU A 91 -24.89 -0.97 -13.17
C GLU A 91 -24.57 -0.74 -14.65
N ASP A 92 -24.52 0.52 -15.08
CA ASP A 92 -24.24 0.93 -16.46
C ASP A 92 -23.00 1.86 -16.49
N PRO A 93 -21.87 1.43 -17.09
CA PRO A 93 -20.68 2.29 -17.20
C PRO A 93 -20.91 3.51 -18.10
N ASP A 94 -21.92 3.48 -18.97
CA ASP A 94 -22.30 4.61 -19.83
C ASP A 94 -23.32 5.55 -19.17
N ASP A 95 -23.59 5.37 -17.88
CA ASP A 95 -24.45 6.30 -17.14
C ASP A 95 -23.85 7.72 -17.16
N SER A 96 -24.63 8.65 -17.71
CA SER A 96 -24.25 10.06 -17.83
C SER A 96 -23.92 10.74 -16.50
N GLU A 97 -24.42 10.22 -15.37
CA GLU A 97 -24.09 10.69 -14.02
C GLU A 97 -22.71 10.22 -13.58
N PHE A 98 -22.32 8.98 -13.89
CA PHE A 98 -20.98 8.46 -13.59
C PHE A 98 -19.90 9.07 -14.51
N VAL A 99 -20.20 9.19 -15.80
CA VAL A 99 -19.26 9.75 -16.81
C VAL A 99 -18.89 11.21 -16.52
N GLN A 100 -19.74 11.95 -15.77
CA GLN A 100 -19.51 13.34 -15.38
C GLN A 100 -19.25 13.49 -13.87
N SER A 101 -18.89 12.42 -13.18
CA SER A 101 -18.65 12.46 -11.75
C SER A 101 -17.27 13.03 -11.40
N ASP A 102 -17.13 13.58 -10.19
CA ASP A 102 -15.84 14.04 -9.66
C ASP A 102 -14.78 12.92 -9.69
N THR A 103 -15.21 11.65 -9.61
CA THR A 103 -14.34 10.48 -9.64
C THR A 103 -13.73 10.26 -11.01
N THR A 104 -14.51 10.36 -12.10
CA THR A 104 -14.00 10.18 -13.47
C THR A 104 -13.15 11.36 -13.93
N ASP A 105 -13.45 12.56 -13.44
CA ASP A 105 -12.59 13.76 -13.63
C ASP A 105 -11.23 13.62 -12.93
N LYS A 106 -11.21 13.09 -11.71
CA LYS A 106 -9.97 12.90 -10.93
C LYS A 106 -9.18 11.67 -11.36
N TYR A 107 -9.87 10.59 -11.69
CA TYR A 107 -9.30 9.30 -12.05
C TYR A 107 -9.89 8.80 -13.37
N PRO A 108 -9.29 9.16 -14.52
CA PRO A 108 -9.79 8.75 -15.83
C PRO A 108 -9.89 7.22 -16.01
N LEU A 109 -9.04 6.47 -15.29
CA LEU A 109 -9.05 4.99 -15.30
C LEU A 109 -10.23 4.38 -14.51
N ALA A 110 -11.02 5.19 -13.79
CA ALA A 110 -12.22 4.69 -13.10
C ALA A 110 -13.28 4.17 -14.08
N TYR A 111 -13.29 4.66 -15.33
CA TYR A 111 -14.17 4.14 -16.38
C TYR A 111 -13.87 2.67 -16.69
N ASP A 112 -12.58 2.32 -16.83
CA ASP A 112 -12.14 0.94 -17.04
C ASP A 112 -12.54 0.02 -15.87
N VAL A 113 -12.63 0.58 -14.65
CA VAL A 113 -13.11 -0.17 -13.48
C VAL A 113 -14.60 -0.46 -13.64
N ALA A 114 -15.43 0.54 -13.97
CA ALA A 114 -16.87 0.38 -14.16
C ALA A 114 -17.24 -0.57 -15.31
N GLU A 115 -16.44 -0.66 -16.38
CA GLU A 115 -16.62 -1.65 -17.44
C GLU A 115 -16.19 -3.08 -17.04
N SER A 116 -15.44 -3.20 -15.95
CA SER A 116 -14.91 -4.47 -15.45
C SER A 116 -15.83 -5.05 -14.36
N PRO A 117 -15.64 -6.33 -13.94
CA PRO A 117 -16.36 -6.85 -12.78
C PRO A 117 -15.92 -6.22 -11.46
N ASN A 118 -14.93 -5.33 -11.45
CA ASN A 118 -14.54 -4.62 -10.23
C ASN A 118 -15.37 -3.36 -10.09
N ASN A 119 -15.68 -2.98 -8.86
CA ASN A 119 -16.53 -1.84 -8.56
C ASN A 119 -16.01 -1.01 -7.38
N VAL A 120 -14.84 -1.39 -6.84
CA VAL A 120 -14.16 -0.64 -5.80
C VAL A 120 -12.69 -0.53 -6.20
N PHE A 121 -12.07 0.61 -5.93
CA PHE A 121 -10.64 0.78 -6.17
C PHE A 121 -9.98 1.64 -5.10
N LEU A 122 -8.72 1.32 -4.82
CA LEU A 122 -7.84 2.20 -4.07
C LEU A 122 -7.18 3.17 -5.03
N ALA A 123 -7.05 4.43 -4.64
CA ALA A 123 -6.40 5.46 -5.44
C ALA A 123 -5.30 6.15 -4.66
N ASP A 124 -4.25 6.57 -5.37
CA ASP A 124 -3.19 7.41 -4.85
C ASP A 124 -3.24 8.84 -5.41
N ASP A 125 -2.43 9.72 -4.82
CA ASP A 125 -2.35 11.12 -5.23
C ASP A 125 -1.71 11.31 -6.63
N GLU A 126 -1.09 10.27 -7.19
CA GLU A 126 -0.47 10.27 -8.51
C GLU A 126 -1.45 9.80 -9.61
N GLY A 127 -2.66 9.35 -9.23
CA GLY A 127 -3.69 8.87 -10.13
C GLY A 127 -3.57 7.38 -10.49
N ASN A 128 -2.72 6.62 -9.79
CA ASN A 128 -2.71 5.16 -9.92
C ASN A 128 -3.90 4.59 -9.16
N ILE A 129 -4.52 3.57 -9.75
CA ILE A 129 -5.66 2.87 -9.16
C ILE A 129 -5.37 1.37 -9.02
N ASP A 130 -5.91 0.77 -7.96
CA ASP A 130 -5.84 -0.66 -7.70
C ASP A 130 -7.24 -1.25 -7.46
N PRO A 131 -7.91 -1.71 -8.53
CA PRO A 131 -9.30 -2.16 -8.46
C PRO A 131 -9.47 -3.53 -7.80
N PHE A 132 -10.67 -3.77 -7.28
CA PHE A 132 -11.14 -5.05 -6.75
C PHE A 132 -12.67 -5.10 -6.69
N LEU A 133 -13.21 -6.32 -6.77
CA LEU A 133 -14.65 -6.57 -6.66
C LEU A 133 -15.11 -6.64 -5.20
N VAL A 134 -16.21 -5.97 -4.90
CA VAL A 134 -17.00 -6.10 -3.68
C VAL A 134 -18.45 -6.32 -4.06
N GLU A 135 -19.09 -7.33 -3.49
CA GLU A 135 -20.48 -7.68 -3.81
C GLU A 135 -21.45 -6.94 -2.87
N ASP A 136 -22.70 -6.79 -3.33
CA ASP A 136 -23.86 -6.41 -2.51
C ASP A 136 -23.70 -5.11 -1.70
N PHE A 137 -23.43 -3.99 -2.38
CA PHE A 137 -23.48 -2.66 -1.76
C PHE A 137 -24.23 -1.61 -2.59
N SER A 138 -24.67 -0.55 -1.92
CA SER A 138 -25.23 0.65 -2.52
C SER A 138 -24.66 1.91 -1.84
N ILE A 139 -24.81 3.08 -2.45
CA ILE A 139 -24.30 4.35 -1.94
C ILE A 139 -25.47 5.24 -1.50
N GLU A 140 -25.30 5.96 -0.39
CA GLU A 140 -26.33 6.87 0.10
C GLU A 140 -26.63 8.02 -0.88
N GLY A 141 -27.93 8.26 -1.09
CA GLY A 141 -28.43 9.37 -1.89
C GLY A 141 -28.46 9.09 -3.39
N ASP A 142 -28.61 7.82 -3.79
CA ASP A 142 -28.70 7.37 -5.18
C ASP A 142 -27.52 7.81 -6.06
N LYS A 143 -26.34 7.98 -5.44
CA LYS A 143 -25.11 8.33 -6.16
C LYS A 143 -24.54 7.11 -6.88
N THR A 144 -24.02 7.34 -8.08
CA THR A 144 -23.32 6.32 -8.88
C THR A 144 -21.95 5.96 -8.33
N ASP A 145 -21.33 6.86 -7.56
CA ASP A 145 -19.97 6.69 -7.09
C ASP A 145 -19.67 7.55 -5.86
N ILE A 146 -18.67 7.13 -5.09
CA ILE A 146 -18.17 7.89 -3.95
C ILE A 146 -16.72 7.55 -3.64
N CYS A 147 -15.88 8.57 -3.44
CA CYS A 147 -14.52 8.43 -2.94
C CYS A 147 -14.42 8.93 -1.50
N ILE A 148 -13.87 8.08 -0.63
CA ILE A 148 -13.66 8.37 0.79
C ILE A 148 -12.17 8.67 0.98
N PRO A 149 -11.81 9.93 1.33
CA PRO A 149 -10.41 10.29 1.52
C PRO A 149 -9.88 9.79 2.88
N ALA A 150 -8.63 9.36 2.89
CA ALA A 150 -7.95 8.97 4.11
C ALA A 150 -7.53 10.21 4.92
N GLN A 151 -7.99 10.30 6.15
CA GLN A 151 -7.58 11.33 7.10
C GLN A 151 -6.56 10.74 8.07
N SER A 152 -5.32 11.25 8.03
CA SER A 152 -4.21 10.72 8.86
C SER A 152 -3.96 9.21 8.66
N GLY A 153 -4.08 8.72 7.42
CA GLY A 153 -3.89 7.30 7.08
C GLY A 153 -5.06 6.40 7.46
N GLN A 154 -6.21 6.96 7.82
CA GLN A 154 -7.41 6.20 8.17
C GLN A 154 -8.59 6.61 7.32
N LEU A 155 -9.35 5.62 6.86
CA LEU A 155 -10.65 5.80 6.23
C LEU A 155 -11.72 5.75 7.30
N LYS A 156 -12.66 6.69 7.25
CA LYS A 156 -13.80 6.78 8.15
C LYS A 156 -15.07 6.86 7.34
N PHE A 157 -15.94 5.89 7.52
CA PHE A 157 -17.23 5.84 6.87
C PHE A 157 -18.19 5.00 7.70
N ARG A 158 -19.49 5.14 7.43
CA ARG A 158 -20.54 4.39 8.09
C ARG A 158 -21.10 3.36 7.10
N ILE A 159 -21.31 2.15 7.58
CA ILE A 159 -22.02 1.10 6.82
C ILE A 159 -23.37 0.88 7.50
N GLU A 160 -24.41 0.68 6.71
CA GLU A 160 -25.74 0.31 7.20
C GLU A 160 -26.30 -0.89 6.42
N GLY A 161 -26.60 -1.97 7.11
CA GLY A 161 -27.20 -3.17 6.52
C GLY A 161 -28.65 -2.96 6.11
N LYS A 162 -28.96 -3.23 4.84
CA LYS A 162 -30.32 -3.20 4.27
C LYS A 162 -30.95 -4.58 4.14
N GLY A 163 -30.27 -5.63 4.58
CA GLY A 163 -30.75 -7.01 4.57
C GLY A 163 -30.22 -7.80 3.38
N ASP A 164 -30.32 -7.24 2.19
CA ASP A 164 -29.85 -7.80 0.92
C ASP A 164 -28.51 -7.20 0.46
N HIS A 165 -28.20 -5.97 0.88
CA HIS A 165 -26.96 -5.27 0.58
C HIS A 165 -26.53 -4.35 1.73
N ALA A 166 -25.32 -3.81 1.66
CA ALA A 166 -24.82 -2.80 2.59
C ALA A 166 -24.87 -1.39 1.98
N LEU A 167 -25.39 -0.41 2.71
CA LEU A 167 -25.41 0.99 2.32
C LEU A 167 -24.16 1.71 2.85
N ILE A 168 -23.36 2.27 1.95
CA ILE A 168 -22.15 3.03 2.27
C ILE A 168 -22.48 4.51 2.44
N ILE A 169 -22.09 5.07 3.58
CA ILE A 169 -22.42 6.43 4.02
C ILE A 169 -21.12 7.15 4.37
N PRO A 170 -20.73 8.21 3.64
CA PRO A 170 -19.53 8.98 3.97
C PRO A 170 -19.70 9.69 5.31
N VAL A 171 -18.63 9.73 6.10
CA VAL A 171 -18.58 10.53 7.33
C VAL A 171 -17.65 11.70 7.08
N ASN A 172 -18.20 12.91 7.07
CA ASN A 172 -17.44 14.16 6.92
C ASN A 172 -16.51 14.42 8.12
#